data_AF-A0A6M7WAH2-F1
#
_entry.id   AF-A0A6M7WAH2-F1
#
_cell.length_a   1.000
_cell.length_b   1.000
_cell.length_c   1.000
_cell.angle_alpha   90.00
_cell.angle_beta   90.00
_cell.angle_gamma   90.00
#
_symmetry.space_group_name_H-M   'P 1'
#
loop_
_entity.id
_entity.type
_entity.pdbx_description
1 polymer ?
#
loop_
_entity_poly.entity_id
_entity_poly.type
_entity_poly.pdbx_seq_one_letter_code
_entity_poly.pdbx_strand_id
1 'polypeptide(L)'
;MKLQRRFHRRSKSAVPTLAKPFFPGHAASLKPLYISWRHALTPLAFAATVALSMAAQASDFSEPWKNADRALVVDAYEYNSIDWAQLATDKRIVGFINKASDGMPPPYFCFGSDTDVKLCKALWKRHAVTRELFQTRRVVAKALGMKWGAYHLARPGNPVEQANNFLDFADPAPDDLMVLDLEGNDPSQWMSLDDAEEFVRQVHRRMGRFPVLYTNGKTAQYIADNRYKYRLLSRLPLWYARYKPDIDVHFPMGNWQGYALWQFSAQANCGRFRCPYRVAGTPNDIDVNVAPTDAATLRQQWPFGGLIDVPSDYLASVPVPLSREAALAGKATLIYADVATPPTFEEMVAVLGSRWSKFRDGFRMPVVKTVPRRPGFGIVQYVAWKRTEQRSPEQLDAAFAGADPVSTASTEIDRGQQ
;
A
#
# COMPACT_ATOMS: atom_id res chain seq x y z
N MET A 1 -60.91 12.15 -14.25
CA MET A 1 -61.32 12.98 -15.41
C MET A 1 -60.51 12.57 -16.63
N LYS A 2 -61.22 12.27 -17.73
CA LYS A 2 -60.69 11.83 -19.03
C LYS A 2 -60.21 13.04 -19.86
N LEU A 3 -59.20 12.84 -20.71
CA LEU A 3 -59.01 13.34 -22.10
C LEU A 3 -57.64 12.76 -22.56
N GLN A 4 -57.44 11.83 -23.52
CA GLN A 4 -57.85 11.69 -24.94
C GLN A 4 -57.57 12.99 -25.74
N ARG A 5 -56.83 13.05 -26.86
CA ARG A 5 -56.56 12.14 -28.00
C ARG A 5 -55.46 12.75 -28.91
N ARG A 6 -54.56 11.95 -29.49
CA ARG A 6 -54.41 11.58 -30.94
C ARG A 6 -53.30 12.29 -31.76
N PHE A 7 -52.33 11.46 -32.14
CA PHE A 7 -51.67 11.27 -33.45
C PHE A 7 -52.16 12.07 -34.67
N HIS A 8 -51.21 12.48 -35.53
CA HIS A 8 -51.23 12.31 -37.01
C HIS A 8 -49.80 12.18 -37.58
N ARG A 9 -49.72 11.56 -38.77
CA ARG A 9 -48.58 10.84 -39.37
C ARG A 9 -48.38 11.31 -40.83
N ARG A 10 -47.17 11.16 -41.40
CA ARG A 10 -46.76 11.19 -42.85
C ARG A 10 -46.75 12.60 -43.52
N SER A 11 -45.95 12.94 -44.56
CA SER A 11 -45.28 12.19 -45.65
C SER A 11 -44.17 13.02 -46.37
N LYS A 12 -43.43 12.36 -47.27
CA LYS A 12 -42.24 12.73 -48.10
C LYS A 12 -42.46 13.70 -49.30
N SER A 13 -41.32 14.04 -49.94
CA SER A 13 -41.04 14.42 -51.37
C SER A 13 -40.86 15.93 -51.63
N ALA A 14 -40.06 16.47 -52.57
CA ALA A 14 -39.04 16.05 -53.55
C ALA A 14 -38.44 17.35 -54.17
N VAL A 15 -37.34 17.20 -54.93
CA VAL A 15 -36.45 18.21 -55.57
C VAL A 15 -37.14 19.05 -56.68
N PRO A 16 -36.58 20.21 -57.09
CA PRO A 16 -36.01 20.28 -58.45
C PRO A 16 -34.70 21.08 -58.62
N THR A 17 -34.03 20.81 -59.74
CA THR A 17 -32.73 21.26 -60.27
C THR A 17 -32.89 22.41 -61.29
N LEU A 18 -31.85 23.23 -61.53
CA LEU A 18 -31.50 23.96 -62.78
C LEU A 18 -30.23 24.82 -62.52
N ALA A 19 -29.30 25.18 -63.40
CA ALA A 19 -28.71 24.73 -64.67
C ALA A 19 -27.45 25.63 -64.92
N LYS A 20 -26.46 25.15 -65.69
CA LYS A 20 -25.19 25.84 -66.08
C LYS A 20 -25.39 26.85 -67.25
N PRO A 21 -24.35 27.62 -67.64
CA PRO A 21 -23.52 27.31 -68.85
C PRO A 21 -21.99 27.51 -68.62
N PHE A 22 -21.05 26.69 -69.15
CA PHE A 22 -20.39 26.66 -70.49
C PHE A 22 -19.53 27.93 -70.78
N PHE A 23 -18.23 27.93 -71.20
CA PHE A 23 -17.54 27.25 -72.34
C PHE A 23 -15.98 27.50 -72.30
N PRO A 24 -15.11 27.12 -73.27
CA PRO A 24 -14.00 26.15 -73.09
C PRO A 24 -12.57 26.64 -73.49
N GLY A 25 -11.58 25.74 -73.47
CA GLY A 25 -10.32 25.86 -74.23
C GLY A 25 -9.46 24.58 -74.19
N HIS A 26 -9.18 24.01 -75.37
CA HIS A 26 -8.48 22.74 -75.61
C HIS A 26 -6.97 22.91 -75.90
N ALA A 27 -6.25 21.80 -75.72
CA ALA A 27 -5.23 21.23 -76.63
C ALA A 27 -3.71 21.37 -76.34
N ALA A 28 -3.12 20.16 -76.30
CA ALA A 28 -1.96 19.68 -77.05
C ALA A 28 -0.54 19.83 -76.49
N SER A 29 0.08 18.65 -76.35
CA SER A 29 1.48 18.37 -76.05
C SER A 29 2.30 18.23 -77.34
N LEU A 30 3.53 18.74 -77.33
CA LEU A 30 4.62 18.34 -78.23
C LEU A 30 5.95 18.33 -77.44
N LYS A 31 6.63 17.17 -77.41
CA LYS A 31 8.08 17.00 -77.14
C LYS A 31 8.86 17.22 -78.47
N PRO A 32 10.22 17.10 -78.60
CA PRO A 32 11.30 16.75 -77.64
C PRO A 32 12.59 17.60 -77.79
N LEU A 33 13.64 17.36 -76.98
CA LEU A 33 15.01 17.05 -77.45
C LEU A 33 16.00 16.81 -76.29
N TYR A 34 16.90 15.87 -76.55
CA TYR A 34 17.93 15.27 -75.71
C TYR A 34 19.05 16.24 -75.32
N ILE A 35 19.72 15.98 -74.18
CA ILE A 35 21.19 15.77 -74.08
C ILE A 35 21.50 15.09 -72.74
N SER A 36 22.24 13.99 -72.82
CA SER A 36 22.73 13.18 -71.72
C SER A 36 23.98 13.80 -71.08
N TRP A 37 24.11 13.76 -69.75
CA TRP A 37 25.41 13.53 -69.11
C TRP A 37 25.23 12.60 -67.91
N ARG A 38 25.95 11.47 -67.95
CA ARG A 38 26.11 10.51 -66.87
C ARG A 38 26.87 11.18 -65.72
N HIS A 39 26.56 10.86 -64.47
CA HIS A 39 27.49 10.40 -63.42
C HIS A 39 26.77 10.23 -62.07
N ALA A 40 27.25 9.23 -61.32
CA ALA A 40 27.03 8.95 -59.89
C ALA A 40 25.69 8.30 -59.46
N LEU A 41 25.74 6.96 -59.43
CA LEU A 41 24.96 6.12 -58.53
C LEU A 41 25.34 6.41 -57.07
N THR A 42 24.35 6.76 -56.25
CA THR A 42 24.34 6.50 -54.79
C THR A 42 22.89 6.19 -54.37
N PRO A 43 22.62 5.09 -53.65
CA PRO A 43 21.26 4.69 -53.32
C PRO A 43 20.81 5.42 -52.05
N LEU A 44 20.00 6.47 -52.18
CA LEU A 44 19.20 7.01 -51.07
C LEU A 44 17.78 6.43 -51.20
N ALA A 45 17.67 5.13 -50.95
CA ALA A 45 16.38 4.44 -50.88
C ALA A 45 16.37 3.41 -49.75
N PHE A 46 16.81 3.82 -48.55
CA PHE A 46 16.64 3.05 -47.32
C PHE A 46 16.64 3.97 -46.09
N ALA A 47 15.73 4.95 -46.05
CA ALA A 47 15.52 5.77 -44.85
C ALA A 47 14.12 6.40 -44.78
N ALA A 48 13.09 5.73 -45.31
CA ALA A 48 11.72 6.25 -45.30
C ALA A 48 10.66 5.23 -44.82
N THR A 49 11.06 4.25 -44.03
CA THR A 49 10.14 3.23 -43.45
C THR A 49 10.32 2.97 -41.96
N VAL A 50 10.99 3.85 -41.21
CA VAL A 50 11.09 3.76 -39.73
C VAL A 50 10.40 4.94 -39.03
N ALA A 51 9.48 5.63 -39.70
CA ALA A 51 8.80 6.81 -39.15
C ALA A 51 7.29 6.59 -38.89
N LEU A 52 6.84 5.36 -38.68
CA LEU A 52 5.42 5.03 -38.42
C LEU A 52 5.28 3.85 -37.44
N SER A 53 5.77 4.01 -36.22
CA SER A 53 5.29 3.21 -35.06
C SER A 53 5.71 3.80 -33.71
N MET A 54 5.69 5.13 -33.56
CA MET A 54 5.37 5.66 -32.24
C MET A 54 3.86 5.62 -32.12
N ALA A 55 3.33 4.43 -31.81
CA ALA A 55 2.03 4.36 -31.17
C ALA A 55 2.14 5.31 -29.97
N ALA A 56 1.36 6.39 -29.99
CA ALA A 56 1.25 7.28 -28.86
C ALA A 56 1.02 6.39 -27.63
N GLN A 57 2.01 6.32 -26.73
CA GLN A 57 1.77 5.65 -25.46
C GLN A 57 0.59 6.39 -24.86
N ALA A 58 -0.54 5.69 -24.71
CA ALA A 58 -1.71 6.26 -24.07
C ALA A 58 -1.24 6.81 -22.72
N SER A 59 -1.49 8.10 -22.48
CA SER A 59 -1.20 8.70 -21.18
C SER A 59 -1.81 7.80 -20.10
N ASP A 60 -1.07 7.53 -19.03
CA ASP A 60 -1.57 6.77 -17.88
C ASP A 60 -2.81 7.43 -17.24
N PHE A 61 -3.12 8.67 -17.62
CA PHE A 61 -4.23 9.45 -17.14
C PHE A 61 -5.36 9.65 -18.17
N SER A 62 -5.26 9.08 -19.39
CA SER A 62 -6.28 9.23 -20.46
C SER A 62 -6.77 7.88 -20.98
N GLU A 63 -7.96 7.49 -20.53
CA GLU A 63 -8.65 6.23 -20.83
C GLU A 63 -7.76 4.96 -20.81
N PRO A 64 -6.89 4.76 -19.79
CA PRO A 64 -5.91 3.68 -19.78
C PRO A 64 -6.56 2.29 -19.82
N TRP A 65 -7.81 2.14 -19.38
CA TRP A 65 -8.56 0.88 -19.47
C TRP A 65 -8.80 0.39 -20.91
N LYS A 66 -8.66 1.26 -21.92
CA LYS A 66 -8.72 0.86 -23.34
C LYS A 66 -7.47 0.09 -23.79
N ASN A 67 -6.35 0.24 -23.08
CA ASN A 67 -5.15 -0.55 -23.35
C ASN A 67 -5.34 -1.96 -22.76
N ALA A 68 -5.30 -2.97 -23.63
CA ALA A 68 -5.49 -4.37 -23.25
C ALA A 68 -4.42 -4.89 -22.28
N ASP A 69 -3.23 -4.28 -22.25
CA ASP A 69 -2.14 -4.67 -21.36
C ASP A 69 -2.36 -4.21 -19.92
N ARG A 70 -3.21 -3.19 -19.70
CA ARG A 70 -3.48 -2.65 -18.36
C ARG A 70 -4.32 -3.64 -17.55
N ALA A 71 -3.84 -3.92 -16.34
CA ALA A 71 -4.54 -4.74 -15.37
C ALA A 71 -5.80 -4.04 -14.84
N LEU A 72 -6.84 -4.84 -14.61
CA LEU A 72 -8.10 -4.41 -14.04
C LEU A 72 -8.31 -5.06 -12.67
N VAL A 73 -9.06 -4.37 -11.82
CA VAL A 73 -9.49 -4.84 -10.51
C VAL A 73 -10.98 -4.55 -10.36
N VAL A 74 -11.75 -5.52 -9.90
CA VAL A 74 -13.17 -5.34 -9.58
C VAL A 74 -13.30 -5.10 -8.08
N ASP A 75 -14.14 -4.14 -7.70
CA ASP A 75 -14.56 -4.02 -6.31
C ASP A 75 -16.09 -4.18 -6.17
N ALA A 76 -16.49 -4.77 -5.04
CA ALA A 76 -17.85 -5.20 -4.80
C ALA A 76 -18.27 -5.04 -3.33
N TYR A 77 -19.57 -4.93 -3.11
CA TYR A 77 -20.20 -5.02 -1.79
C TYR A 77 -21.19 -6.20 -1.74
N GLU A 78 -21.85 -6.42 -0.60
CA GLU A 78 -22.60 -7.65 -0.35
C GLU A 78 -23.76 -7.91 -1.33
N TYR A 79 -24.31 -6.88 -1.98
CA TYR A 79 -25.45 -7.03 -2.90
C TYR A 79 -25.08 -7.20 -4.38
N ASN A 80 -23.81 -7.01 -4.78
CA ASN A 80 -23.43 -7.34 -6.16
C ASN A 80 -23.45 -8.85 -6.36
N SER A 81 -24.24 -9.36 -7.32
CA SER A 81 -24.18 -10.76 -7.73
C SER A 81 -22.97 -11.00 -8.64
N ILE A 82 -22.26 -12.12 -8.44
CA ILE A 82 -21.06 -12.45 -9.20
C ILE A 82 -21.20 -13.86 -9.78
N ASP A 83 -21.20 -13.96 -11.10
CA ASP A 83 -20.90 -15.21 -11.80
C ASP A 83 -19.39 -15.32 -11.97
N TRP A 84 -18.78 -16.08 -11.07
CA TRP A 84 -17.34 -16.25 -10.98
C TRP A 84 -16.70 -16.91 -12.20
N ALA A 85 -17.44 -17.81 -12.86
CA ALA A 85 -16.93 -18.50 -14.05
C ALA A 85 -16.82 -17.52 -15.22
N GLN A 86 -17.84 -16.66 -15.39
CA GLN A 86 -17.83 -15.59 -16.40
C GLN A 86 -16.80 -14.51 -16.06
N LEU A 87 -16.71 -14.09 -14.80
CA LEU A 87 -15.73 -13.10 -14.33
C LEU A 87 -14.30 -13.54 -14.66
N ALA A 88 -13.95 -14.80 -14.40
CA ALA A 88 -12.61 -15.34 -14.62
C ALA A 88 -12.23 -15.51 -16.11
N THR A 89 -13.16 -15.31 -17.04
CA THR A 89 -12.85 -15.29 -18.48
C THR A 89 -12.04 -14.05 -18.86
N ASP A 90 -12.23 -12.93 -18.16
CA ASP A 90 -11.46 -11.71 -18.38
C ASP A 90 -10.11 -11.80 -17.67
N LYS A 91 -9.05 -12.11 -18.44
CA LYS A 91 -7.69 -12.27 -17.93
C LYS A 91 -7.03 -10.96 -17.49
N ARG A 92 -7.63 -9.82 -17.81
CA ARG A 92 -7.18 -8.52 -17.31
C ARG A 92 -7.58 -8.32 -15.85
N ILE A 93 -8.62 -9.01 -15.37
CA ILE A 93 -9.05 -8.91 -13.97
C ILE A 93 -8.06 -9.69 -13.10
N VAL A 94 -7.23 -8.92 -12.40
CA VAL A 94 -6.15 -9.44 -11.56
C VAL A 94 -6.55 -9.51 -10.10
N GLY A 95 -7.38 -8.58 -9.65
CA GLY A 95 -7.78 -8.46 -8.26
C GLY A 95 -9.28 -8.36 -8.08
N PHE A 96 -9.74 -8.80 -6.91
CA PHE A 96 -11.10 -8.64 -6.42
C PHE A 96 -11.04 -8.03 -5.02
N ILE A 97 -11.63 -6.85 -4.84
CA ILE A 97 -11.71 -6.17 -3.55
C ILE A 97 -13.16 -6.22 -3.06
N ASN A 98 -13.40 -6.69 -1.83
CA ASN A 98 -14.75 -6.76 -1.28
C ASN A 98 -14.91 -5.86 -0.05
N LYS A 99 -16.09 -5.24 0.11
CA LYS A 99 -16.44 -4.56 1.36
C LYS A 99 -16.35 -5.54 2.51
N ALA A 100 -15.58 -5.19 3.53
CA ALA A 100 -15.48 -5.96 4.76
C ALA A 100 -16.38 -5.36 5.84
N SER A 101 -16.20 -4.09 6.17
CA SER A 101 -16.91 -3.45 7.28
C SER A 101 -17.32 -2.03 6.95
N ASP A 102 -18.24 -1.50 7.75
CA ASP A 102 -18.81 -0.15 7.62
C ASP A 102 -18.96 0.42 9.03
N GLY A 103 -18.16 1.42 9.36
CA GLY A 103 -18.23 2.07 10.66
C GLY A 103 -17.95 1.17 11.87
N MET A 104 -18.58 1.52 12.99
CA MET A 104 -18.44 0.83 14.26
C MET A 104 -18.99 -0.61 14.21
N PRO A 105 -18.44 -1.54 14.99
CA PRO A 105 -19.02 -2.87 15.13
C PRO A 105 -20.42 -2.80 15.78
N PRO A 106 -21.29 -3.80 15.56
CA PRO A 106 -22.52 -3.91 16.34
C PRO A 106 -22.23 -3.97 17.85
N PRO A 107 -23.12 -3.43 18.72
CA PRO A 107 -22.89 -3.45 20.16
C PRO A 107 -22.74 -4.87 20.71
N TYR A 108 -21.69 -5.15 21.49
CA TYR A 108 -21.43 -6.50 22.02
C TYR A 108 -22.59 -7.03 22.87
N PHE A 109 -23.18 -6.19 23.72
CA PHE A 109 -24.36 -6.51 24.50
C PHE A 109 -25.59 -5.79 23.95
N CYS A 110 -26.68 -6.53 23.76
CA CYS A 110 -27.97 -5.94 23.41
C CYS A 110 -28.75 -5.60 24.69
N PHE A 111 -28.96 -4.32 24.94
CA PHE A 111 -29.74 -3.79 26.07
C PHE A 111 -30.60 -2.61 25.59
N GLY A 112 -31.51 -2.14 26.45
CA GLY A 112 -32.45 -1.06 26.14
C GLY A 112 -33.88 -1.57 26.02
N SER A 113 -34.69 -0.88 25.20
CA SER A 113 -36.07 -1.30 24.93
C SER A 113 -36.11 -2.60 24.13
N ASP A 114 -37.27 -3.26 24.09
CA ASP A 114 -37.49 -4.44 23.25
C ASP A 114 -37.11 -4.18 21.77
N THR A 115 -37.35 -2.97 21.28
CA THR A 115 -36.98 -2.54 19.93
C THR A 115 -35.46 -2.48 19.76
N ASP A 116 -34.74 -1.91 20.72
CA ASP A 116 -33.28 -1.80 20.69
C ASP A 116 -32.62 -3.18 20.71
N VAL A 117 -33.12 -4.07 21.56
CA VAL A 117 -32.62 -5.45 21.65
C VAL A 117 -32.88 -6.21 20.35
N LYS A 118 -34.07 -6.06 19.74
CA LYS A 118 -34.39 -6.69 18.43
C LYS A 118 -33.51 -6.14 17.32
N LEU A 119 -33.29 -4.82 17.27
CA LEU A 119 -32.43 -4.19 16.29
C LEU A 119 -30.98 -4.67 16.42
N CYS A 120 -30.44 -4.67 17.64
CA CYS A 120 -29.10 -5.17 17.94
C CYS A 120 -28.92 -6.63 17.48
N LYS A 121 -29.87 -7.52 17.79
CA LYS A 121 -29.84 -8.93 17.32
C LYS A 121 -29.89 -9.04 15.80
N ALA A 122 -30.70 -8.21 15.13
CA ALA A 122 -30.78 -8.18 13.68
C ALA A 122 -29.45 -7.71 13.04
N LEU A 123 -28.81 -6.70 13.63
CA LEU A 123 -27.49 -6.22 13.20
C LEU A 123 -26.42 -7.32 13.32
N TRP A 124 -26.37 -8.05 14.44
CA TRP A 124 -25.48 -9.19 14.60
C TRP A 124 -25.72 -10.30 13.58
N LYS A 125 -26.99 -10.62 13.32
CA LYS A 125 -27.34 -11.61 12.30
C LYS A 125 -26.88 -11.18 10.91
N ARG A 126 -27.11 -9.91 10.54
CA ARG A 126 -26.62 -9.36 9.27
C ARG A 126 -25.10 -9.42 9.21
N HIS A 127 -24.41 -8.99 10.27
CA HIS A 127 -22.96 -8.99 10.37
C HIS A 127 -22.38 -10.40 10.14
N ALA A 128 -22.92 -11.42 10.81
CA ALA A 128 -22.49 -12.80 10.64
C ALA A 128 -22.70 -13.31 9.20
N VAL A 129 -23.88 -13.06 8.61
CA VAL A 129 -24.18 -13.47 7.23
C VAL A 129 -23.27 -12.78 6.22
N THR A 130 -23.05 -11.47 6.38
CA THR A 130 -22.13 -10.71 5.51
C THR A 130 -20.71 -11.24 5.61
N ARG A 131 -20.26 -11.64 6.81
CA ARG A 131 -18.93 -12.24 7.01
C ARG A 131 -18.79 -13.58 6.30
N GLU A 132 -19.77 -14.46 6.38
CA GLU A 132 -19.76 -15.75 5.66
C GLU A 132 -19.68 -15.55 4.14
N LEU A 133 -20.46 -14.60 3.60
CA LEU A 133 -20.39 -14.25 2.19
C LEU A 133 -19.01 -13.70 1.82
N PHE A 134 -18.46 -12.77 2.61
CA PHE A 134 -17.13 -12.21 2.40
C PHE A 134 -16.05 -13.30 2.33
N GLN A 135 -16.07 -14.24 3.29
CA GLN A 135 -15.12 -15.35 3.36
C GLN A 135 -15.27 -16.31 2.16
N THR A 136 -16.50 -16.61 1.77
CA THR A 136 -16.78 -17.43 0.59
C THR A 136 -16.22 -16.78 -0.68
N ARG A 137 -16.46 -15.48 -0.87
CA ARG A 137 -15.94 -14.71 -2.01
C ARG A 137 -14.41 -14.70 -2.01
N ARG A 138 -13.76 -14.57 -0.84
CA ARG A 138 -12.30 -14.66 -0.70
C ARG A 138 -11.76 -15.97 -1.23
N VAL A 139 -12.35 -17.09 -0.78
CA VAL A 139 -11.92 -18.43 -1.19
C VAL A 139 -12.08 -18.61 -2.70
N VAL A 140 -13.23 -18.23 -3.26
CA VAL A 140 -13.51 -18.41 -4.70
C VAL A 140 -12.59 -17.53 -5.56
N ALA A 141 -12.43 -16.24 -5.21
CA ALA A 141 -11.55 -15.33 -5.96
C ALA A 141 -10.10 -15.83 -5.97
N LYS A 142 -9.57 -16.25 -4.81
CA LYS A 142 -8.22 -16.81 -4.71
C LYS A 142 -8.06 -18.11 -5.48
N ALA A 143 -9.06 -19.00 -5.43
CA ALA A 143 -9.06 -20.26 -6.19
C ALA A 143 -9.03 -20.03 -7.71
N LEU A 144 -9.57 -18.90 -8.18
CA LEU A 144 -9.52 -18.49 -9.59
C LEU A 144 -8.24 -17.71 -9.96
N GLY A 145 -7.27 -17.61 -9.04
CA GLY A 145 -5.99 -16.95 -9.28
C GLY A 145 -6.04 -15.43 -9.21
N MET A 146 -7.11 -14.86 -8.68
CA MET A 146 -7.21 -13.42 -8.42
C MET A 146 -6.56 -13.07 -7.08
N LYS A 147 -6.00 -11.86 -7.00
CA LYS A 147 -5.55 -11.25 -5.76
C LYS A 147 -6.77 -10.76 -4.96
N TRP A 148 -6.75 -10.94 -3.64
CA TRP A 148 -7.86 -10.58 -2.77
C TRP A 148 -7.59 -9.28 -2.02
N GLY A 149 -8.64 -8.47 -1.87
CA GLY A 149 -8.61 -7.26 -1.07
C GLY A 149 -9.88 -7.04 -0.26
N ALA A 150 -9.74 -6.24 0.79
CA ALA A 150 -10.80 -5.88 1.70
C ALA A 150 -10.79 -4.38 1.96
N TYR A 151 -11.95 -3.74 1.97
CA TYR A 151 -12.07 -2.33 2.34
C TYR A 151 -12.99 -2.10 3.54
N HIS A 152 -12.68 -1.06 4.30
CA HIS A 152 -13.49 -0.53 5.39
C HIS A 152 -14.07 0.82 4.99
N LEU A 153 -15.40 0.93 5.00
CA LEU A 153 -16.06 2.21 4.79
C LEU A 153 -16.05 3.04 6.07
N ALA A 154 -15.27 4.12 6.06
CA ALA A 154 -14.97 4.93 7.23
C ALA A 154 -16.14 5.85 7.60
N ARG A 155 -16.65 5.71 8.83
CA ARG A 155 -17.77 6.50 9.36
C ARG A 155 -17.34 7.41 10.52
N PRO A 156 -18.15 8.41 10.90
CA PRO A 156 -17.94 9.13 12.15
C PRO A 156 -17.93 8.14 13.34
N GLY A 157 -17.02 8.34 14.28
CA GLY A 157 -16.86 7.47 15.45
C GLY A 157 -15.39 7.23 15.79
N ASN A 158 -15.14 6.34 16.76
CA ASN A 158 -13.79 6.04 17.23
C ASN A 158 -12.95 5.35 16.11
N PRO A 159 -11.83 5.94 15.65
CA PRO A 159 -11.04 5.38 14.56
C PRO A 159 -10.33 4.08 14.94
N VAL A 160 -9.90 3.93 16.20
CA VAL A 160 -9.20 2.73 16.69
C VAL A 160 -10.16 1.55 16.74
N GLU A 161 -11.39 1.76 17.21
CA GLU A 161 -12.42 0.71 17.23
C GLU A 161 -12.85 0.31 15.82
N GLN A 162 -12.99 1.26 14.90
CA GLN A 162 -13.25 0.97 13.49
C GLN A 162 -12.12 0.17 12.83
N ALA A 163 -10.86 0.53 13.09
CA ALA A 163 -9.70 -0.22 12.59
C ALA A 163 -9.68 -1.65 13.14
N ASN A 164 -9.97 -1.84 14.43
CA ASN A 164 -10.04 -3.17 15.02
C ASN A 164 -11.20 -3.99 14.44
N ASN A 165 -12.39 -3.40 14.31
CA ASN A 165 -13.54 -4.03 13.67
C ASN A 165 -13.22 -4.47 12.25
N PHE A 166 -12.56 -3.61 11.46
CA PHE A 166 -12.14 -3.96 10.10
C PHE A 166 -11.22 -5.18 10.08
N LEU A 167 -10.17 -5.16 10.90
CA LEU A 167 -9.18 -6.24 10.92
C LEU A 167 -9.77 -7.55 11.46
N ASP A 168 -10.63 -7.49 12.47
CA ASP A 168 -11.26 -8.68 13.06
C ASP A 168 -12.33 -9.28 12.14
N PHE A 169 -13.03 -8.44 11.37
CA PHE A 169 -13.99 -8.90 10.36
C PHE A 169 -13.28 -9.53 9.16
N ALA A 170 -12.33 -8.79 8.58
CA ALA A 170 -11.67 -9.15 7.33
C ALA A 170 -10.68 -10.30 7.53
N ASP A 171 -10.03 -10.37 8.70
CA ASP A 171 -8.97 -11.32 9.02
C ASP A 171 -7.94 -11.43 7.89
N PRO A 172 -7.26 -10.32 7.53
CA PRO A 172 -6.46 -10.24 6.32
C PRO A 172 -5.20 -11.09 6.42
N ALA A 173 -5.02 -12.00 5.46
CA ALA A 173 -3.78 -12.75 5.29
C ALA A 173 -2.61 -11.82 4.87
N PRO A 174 -1.34 -12.27 4.95
CA PRO A 174 -0.19 -11.45 4.56
C PRO A 174 -0.25 -10.91 3.12
N ASP A 175 -0.94 -11.60 2.21
CA ASP A 175 -1.10 -11.25 0.80
C ASP A 175 -2.45 -10.56 0.48
N ASP A 176 -3.29 -10.29 1.49
CA ASP A 176 -4.59 -9.63 1.30
C ASP A 176 -4.42 -8.11 1.32
N LEU A 177 -4.98 -7.40 0.33
CA LEU A 177 -5.01 -5.94 0.33
C LEU A 177 -5.93 -5.42 1.44
N MET A 178 -5.49 -4.37 2.13
CA MET A 178 -6.30 -3.62 3.08
C MET A 178 -6.52 -2.21 2.54
N VAL A 179 -7.76 -1.72 2.61
CA VAL A 179 -8.13 -0.39 2.11
C VAL A 179 -8.92 0.37 3.16
N LEU A 180 -8.52 1.62 3.41
CA LEU A 180 -9.36 2.62 4.05
C LEU A 180 -10.17 3.34 2.96
N ASP A 181 -11.50 3.17 2.99
CA ASP A 181 -12.42 3.89 2.10
C ASP A 181 -12.97 5.13 2.81
N LEU A 182 -12.58 6.30 2.28
CA LEU A 182 -12.99 7.61 2.78
C LEU A 182 -13.71 8.40 1.68
N GLU A 183 -15.03 8.48 1.77
CA GLU A 183 -15.87 9.09 0.73
C GLU A 183 -16.06 10.61 0.85
N GLY A 184 -15.55 11.30 1.89
CA GLY A 184 -15.79 12.73 2.04
C GLY A 184 -15.03 13.42 3.18
N ASN A 185 -15.09 14.75 3.19
CA ASN A 185 -14.43 15.60 4.18
C ASN A 185 -15.37 16.12 5.29
N ASP A 186 -16.67 15.87 5.18
CA ASP A 186 -17.64 16.29 6.18
C ASP A 186 -17.61 15.32 7.39
N PRO A 187 -17.10 15.74 8.56
CA PRO A 187 -16.93 14.87 9.71
C PRO A 187 -18.27 14.46 10.34
N SER A 188 -19.39 15.08 9.97
CA SER A 188 -20.73 14.65 10.40
C SER A 188 -21.23 13.43 9.62
N GLN A 189 -20.64 13.15 8.45
CA GLN A 189 -21.04 12.07 7.55
C GLN A 189 -19.97 10.99 7.40
N TRP A 190 -18.70 11.37 7.54
CA TRP A 190 -17.53 10.54 7.28
C TRP A 190 -16.54 10.64 8.43
N MET A 191 -15.63 9.67 8.53
CA MET A 191 -14.50 9.77 9.46
C MET A 191 -13.71 11.06 9.18
N SER A 192 -13.32 11.80 10.23
CA SER A 192 -12.49 12.99 10.03
C SER A 192 -11.11 12.58 9.48
N LEU A 193 -10.43 13.47 8.76
CA LEU A 193 -9.09 13.15 8.24
C LEU A 193 -8.04 12.96 9.35
N ASP A 194 -8.21 13.63 10.49
CA ASP A 194 -7.34 13.45 11.65
C ASP A 194 -7.58 12.05 12.28
N ASP A 195 -8.84 11.60 12.38
CA ASP A 195 -9.20 10.24 12.82
C ASP A 195 -8.76 9.18 11.82
N ALA A 196 -8.83 9.47 10.52
CA ALA A 196 -8.36 8.58 9.46
C ALA A 196 -6.86 8.30 9.57
N GLU A 197 -6.04 9.28 9.98
CA GLU A 197 -4.64 9.00 10.29
C GLU A 197 -4.48 8.05 11.48
N GLU A 198 -5.30 8.18 12.52
CA GLU A 198 -5.24 7.27 13.67
C GLU A 198 -5.71 5.85 13.30
N PHE A 199 -6.74 5.72 12.46
CA PHE A 199 -7.17 4.44 11.89
C PHE A 199 -5.98 3.76 11.18
N VAL A 200 -5.29 4.51 10.32
CA VAL A 200 -4.16 3.99 9.53
C VAL A 200 -2.99 3.59 10.44
N ARG A 201 -2.68 4.39 11.47
CA ARG A 201 -1.68 4.03 12.49
C ARG A 201 -2.07 2.75 13.20
N GLN A 202 -3.35 2.59 13.58
CA GLN A 202 -3.81 1.38 14.25
C GLN A 202 -3.71 0.14 13.35
N VAL A 203 -4.06 0.27 12.06
CA VAL A 203 -3.85 -0.82 11.09
C VAL A 203 -2.38 -1.21 11.02
N HIS A 204 -1.48 -0.23 10.89
CA HIS A 204 -0.04 -0.49 10.86
C HIS A 204 0.46 -1.15 12.15
N ARG A 205 0.01 -0.70 13.33
CA ARG A 205 0.39 -1.31 14.63
C ARG A 205 0.01 -2.79 14.70
N ARG A 206 -1.16 -3.18 14.17
CA ARG A 206 -1.63 -4.58 14.21
C ARG A 206 -1.05 -5.46 13.11
N MET A 207 -0.78 -4.89 11.94
CA MET A 207 -0.46 -5.67 10.74
C MET A 207 0.98 -5.50 10.24
N GLY A 208 1.72 -4.50 10.75
CA GLY A 208 3.07 -4.16 10.29
C GLY A 208 3.13 -3.59 8.86
N ARG A 209 1.98 -3.22 8.28
CA ARG A 209 1.88 -2.68 6.91
C ARG A 209 0.71 -1.70 6.79
N PHE A 210 0.84 -0.73 5.89
CA PHE A 210 -0.15 0.31 5.68
C PHE A 210 -1.27 -0.14 4.72
N PRO A 211 -2.52 0.34 4.92
CA PRO A 211 -3.58 0.17 3.94
C PRO A 211 -3.37 1.08 2.71
N VAL A 212 -4.08 0.78 1.64
CA VAL A 212 -4.31 1.70 0.51
C VAL A 212 -5.42 2.69 0.88
N LEU A 213 -5.34 3.93 0.41
CA LEU A 213 -6.38 4.93 0.61
C LEU A 213 -7.29 4.99 -0.61
N TYR A 214 -8.56 4.62 -0.45
CA TYR A 214 -9.59 4.93 -1.43
C TYR A 214 -10.23 6.27 -1.10
N THR A 215 -10.33 7.15 -2.10
CA THR A 215 -11.09 8.39 -1.95
C THR A 215 -11.47 9.05 -3.28
N ASN A 216 -12.46 9.94 -3.24
CA ASN A 216 -12.92 10.72 -4.39
C ASN A 216 -11.99 11.91 -4.71
N GLY A 217 -12.18 12.48 -5.90
CA GLY A 217 -11.38 13.62 -6.37
C GLY A 217 -11.31 14.85 -5.45
N LYS A 218 -12.40 15.21 -4.75
CA LYS A 218 -12.41 16.38 -3.85
C LYS A 218 -11.62 16.12 -2.58
N THR A 219 -11.82 14.95 -1.98
CA THR A 219 -11.11 14.55 -0.75
C THR A 219 -9.63 14.34 -1.04
N ALA A 220 -9.28 13.68 -2.16
CA ALA A 220 -7.88 13.50 -2.57
C ALA A 220 -7.17 14.86 -2.76
N GLN A 221 -7.80 15.80 -3.47
CA GLN A 221 -7.25 17.14 -3.65
C GLN A 221 -7.03 17.84 -2.31
N TYR A 222 -8.01 17.77 -1.41
CA TYR A 222 -7.89 18.39 -0.09
C TYR A 222 -6.73 17.78 0.72
N ILE A 223 -6.54 16.46 0.70
CA ILE A 223 -5.41 15.80 1.35
C ILE A 223 -4.08 16.23 0.73
N ALA A 224 -3.99 16.34 -0.60
CA ALA A 224 -2.77 16.76 -1.31
C ALA A 224 -2.39 18.23 -1.00
N ASP A 225 -3.37 19.14 -1.03
CA ASP A 225 -3.21 20.56 -0.70
C ASP A 225 -2.76 20.75 0.75
N ASN A 226 -3.25 19.88 1.65
CA ASN A 226 -2.97 19.90 3.08
C ASN A 226 -1.98 18.80 3.51
N ARG A 227 -1.10 18.34 2.62
CA ARG A 227 -0.16 17.21 2.87
C ARG A 227 0.78 17.39 4.07
N TYR A 228 1.03 18.63 4.49
CA TYR A 228 1.81 18.94 5.70
C TYR A 228 1.02 18.70 6.99
N LYS A 229 -0.32 18.75 6.92
CA LYS A 229 -1.22 18.35 8.00
C LYS A 229 -1.50 16.85 7.92
N TYR A 230 -1.94 16.36 6.76
CA TYR A 230 -2.29 14.96 6.53
C TYR A 230 -1.10 14.17 5.98
N ARG A 231 -0.09 14.15 6.84
CA ARG A 231 1.24 13.64 6.59
C ARG A 231 1.23 12.17 6.18
N LEU A 232 0.41 11.35 6.83
CA LEU A 232 0.31 9.91 6.59
C LEU A 232 -0.62 9.62 5.40
N LEU A 233 -1.82 10.20 5.38
CA LEU A 233 -2.80 9.95 4.31
C LEU A 233 -2.26 10.32 2.93
N SER A 234 -1.57 11.45 2.82
CA SER A 234 -0.97 11.92 1.55
C SER A 234 0.14 11.01 1.03
N ARG A 235 0.55 9.98 1.78
CA ARG A 235 1.59 9.02 1.39
C ARG A 235 1.09 7.58 1.31
N LEU A 236 -0.20 7.32 1.50
CA LEU A 236 -0.75 6.00 1.22
C LEU A 236 -0.83 5.82 -0.30
N PRO A 237 -0.63 4.59 -0.83
CA PRO A 237 -0.95 4.32 -2.22
C PRO A 237 -2.40 4.72 -2.48
N LEU A 238 -2.63 5.45 -3.57
CA LEU A 238 -3.92 6.06 -3.85
C LEU A 238 -4.78 5.16 -4.73
N TRP A 239 -5.94 4.77 -4.23
CA TRP A 239 -7.05 4.26 -5.02
C TRP A 239 -8.02 5.41 -5.31
N TYR A 240 -7.91 5.98 -6.50
CA TYR A 240 -8.55 7.23 -6.88
C TYR A 240 -9.90 7.01 -7.55
N ALA A 241 -10.99 7.54 -6.98
CA ALA A 241 -12.31 7.47 -7.60
C ALA A 241 -12.58 8.70 -8.48
N ARG A 242 -12.62 8.48 -9.81
CA ARG A 242 -12.88 9.55 -10.78
C ARG A 242 -13.49 9.03 -12.08
N TYR A 243 -14.76 9.32 -12.29
CA TYR A 243 -15.54 8.82 -13.43
C TYR A 243 -15.42 9.73 -14.67
N LYS A 244 -14.19 9.92 -15.18
CA LYS A 244 -13.87 10.77 -16.33
C LYS A 244 -12.96 10.04 -17.31
N PRO A 245 -13.02 10.33 -18.62
CA PRO A 245 -12.09 9.74 -19.59
C PRO A 245 -10.65 10.19 -19.37
N ASP A 246 -10.46 11.41 -18.86
CA ASP A 246 -9.15 12.01 -18.64
C ASP A 246 -9.09 12.65 -17.25
N ILE A 247 -7.98 12.45 -16.55
CA ILE A 247 -7.75 13.00 -15.21
C ILE A 247 -6.41 13.75 -15.09
N ASP A 248 -5.64 13.89 -16.17
CA ASP A 248 -4.27 14.42 -16.13
C ASP A 248 -4.21 15.79 -15.43
N VAL A 249 -5.02 16.74 -15.92
CA VAL A 249 -5.11 18.11 -15.40
C VAL A 249 -5.74 18.19 -14.00
N HIS A 250 -6.45 17.15 -13.57
CA HIS A 250 -7.22 17.14 -12.32
C HIS A 250 -6.70 16.15 -11.29
N PHE A 251 -5.55 15.52 -11.56
CA PHE A 251 -4.95 14.60 -10.63
C PHE A 251 -4.39 15.37 -9.43
N PRO A 252 -4.63 14.93 -8.19
CA PRO A 252 -4.24 15.64 -6.98
C PRO A 252 -2.74 15.51 -6.72
N MET A 253 -1.95 16.27 -7.48
CA MET A 253 -0.49 16.29 -7.36
C MET A 253 -0.06 16.77 -5.96
N GLY A 254 1.00 16.17 -5.45
CA GLY A 254 1.55 16.45 -4.14
C GLY A 254 2.68 15.47 -3.84
N ASN A 255 2.48 14.62 -2.83
CA ASN A 255 3.31 13.41 -2.70
C ASN A 255 2.86 12.30 -3.67
N TRP A 256 1.65 12.38 -4.22
CA TRP A 256 1.23 11.50 -5.30
C TRP A 256 1.76 12.02 -6.64
N GLN A 257 2.44 11.13 -7.38
CA GLN A 257 2.80 11.33 -8.79
C GLN A 257 1.91 10.52 -9.75
N GLY A 258 1.04 9.67 -9.19
CA GLY A 258 0.12 8.78 -9.91
C GLY A 258 -0.73 7.99 -8.93
N TYR A 259 -1.58 7.12 -9.47
CA TYR A 259 -2.49 6.28 -8.69
C TYR A 259 -1.96 4.84 -8.60
N ALA A 260 -2.28 4.15 -7.51
CA ALA A 260 -2.11 2.70 -7.42
C ALA A 260 -3.26 1.98 -8.14
N LEU A 261 -4.48 2.49 -7.97
CA LEU A 261 -5.69 2.06 -8.67
C LEU A 261 -6.54 3.28 -9.03
N TRP A 262 -7.23 3.24 -10.16
CA TRP A 262 -8.19 4.26 -10.55
C TRP A 262 -9.56 3.62 -10.80
N GLN A 263 -10.55 3.95 -9.97
CA GLN A 263 -11.95 3.59 -10.20
C GLN A 263 -12.54 4.51 -11.26
N PHE A 264 -12.66 3.98 -12.48
CA PHE A 264 -13.08 4.73 -13.66
C PHE A 264 -14.53 4.41 -14.07
N SER A 265 -15.04 3.25 -13.65
CA SER A 265 -16.41 2.80 -13.91
C SER A 265 -17.12 2.48 -12.61
N ALA A 266 -18.36 2.95 -12.50
CA ALA A 266 -19.26 2.69 -11.40
C ALA A 266 -20.72 2.80 -11.86
N GLN A 267 -21.68 2.56 -10.97
CA GLN A 267 -23.11 2.78 -11.27
C GLN A 267 -23.38 4.18 -11.88
N ALA A 268 -22.64 5.20 -11.43
CA ALA A 268 -22.80 6.58 -11.86
C ALA A 268 -22.56 6.81 -13.37
N ASN A 269 -21.74 5.97 -14.03
CA ASN A 269 -21.43 6.11 -15.46
C ASN A 269 -21.58 4.81 -16.29
N CYS A 270 -22.06 3.72 -15.67
CA CYS A 270 -22.36 2.46 -16.34
C CYS A 270 -23.88 2.18 -16.36
N GLY A 271 -24.55 2.61 -17.42
CA GLY A 271 -25.95 2.32 -17.69
C GLY A 271 -26.12 1.20 -18.72
N ARG A 272 -27.36 1.00 -19.20
CA ARG A 272 -27.67 -0.01 -20.25
C ARG A 272 -26.97 0.26 -21.58
N PHE A 273 -26.88 1.53 -21.99
CA PHE A 273 -26.41 1.91 -23.33
C PHE A 273 -24.96 2.39 -23.36
N ARG A 274 -24.46 2.90 -22.24
CA ARG A 274 -23.10 3.43 -22.11
C ARG A 274 -22.48 2.90 -20.84
N CYS A 275 -21.27 2.38 -20.95
CA CYS A 275 -20.48 1.92 -19.84
C CYS A 275 -19.01 1.93 -20.27
N PRO A 276 -18.09 2.50 -19.47
CA PRO A 276 -16.66 2.52 -19.82
C PRO A 276 -16.09 1.10 -20.01
N TYR A 277 -16.52 0.16 -19.17
CA TYR A 277 -16.11 -1.24 -19.25
C TYR A 277 -17.17 -2.15 -18.66
N ARG A 278 -17.55 -3.22 -19.38
CA ARG A 278 -18.48 -4.23 -18.88
C ARG A 278 -17.71 -5.49 -18.55
N VAL A 279 -17.70 -5.83 -17.27
CA VAL A 279 -17.15 -7.09 -16.80
C VAL A 279 -18.18 -8.20 -17.01
N ALA A 280 -17.75 -9.33 -17.58
CA ALA A 280 -18.62 -10.49 -17.75
C ALA A 280 -18.98 -11.09 -16.39
N GLY A 281 -20.25 -11.48 -16.21
CA GLY A 281 -20.70 -12.12 -14.97
C GLY A 281 -21.03 -11.17 -13.83
N THR A 282 -21.04 -9.86 -14.04
CA THR A 282 -21.33 -8.85 -13.02
C THR A 282 -22.47 -7.93 -13.44
N PRO A 283 -23.21 -7.34 -12.48
CA PRO A 283 -24.20 -6.30 -12.78
C PRO A 283 -23.54 -5.00 -13.29
N ASN A 284 -24.36 -4.07 -13.80
CA ASN A 284 -23.87 -2.79 -14.32
C ASN A 284 -23.45 -1.80 -13.22
N ASP A 285 -23.81 -2.06 -11.97
CA ASP A 285 -23.40 -1.28 -10.80
C ASP A 285 -22.13 -1.84 -10.13
N ILE A 286 -21.43 -2.78 -10.79
CA ILE A 286 -20.11 -3.19 -10.35
C ILE A 286 -19.10 -2.07 -10.62
N ASP A 287 -18.19 -1.88 -9.67
CA ASP A 287 -17.14 -0.91 -9.81
C ASP A 287 -15.88 -1.53 -10.43
N VAL A 288 -15.29 -0.82 -11.38
CA VAL A 288 -14.13 -1.32 -12.17
C VAL A 288 -12.99 -0.33 -12.07
N ASN A 289 -11.82 -0.89 -11.80
CA ASN A 289 -10.60 -0.18 -11.52
C ASN A 289 -9.52 -0.57 -12.51
N VAL A 290 -8.64 0.36 -12.84
CA VAL A 290 -7.46 0.14 -13.67
C VAL A 290 -6.20 0.42 -12.87
N ALA A 291 -5.19 -0.42 -13.02
CA ALA A 291 -3.84 -0.15 -12.50
C ALA A 291 -2.98 0.51 -13.58
N PRO A 292 -1.97 1.32 -13.21
CA PRO A 292 -1.05 1.91 -14.19
C PRO A 292 -0.08 0.87 -14.75
N THR A 293 -0.18 -0.41 -14.38
CA THR A 293 0.75 -1.47 -14.79
C THR A 293 0.03 -2.63 -15.46
N ASP A 294 0.81 -3.54 -16.03
CA ASP A 294 0.30 -4.81 -16.52
C ASP A 294 -0.08 -5.78 -15.39
N ALA A 295 -0.64 -6.92 -15.80
CA ALA A 295 -1.16 -7.94 -14.90
C ALA A 295 -0.09 -8.67 -14.08
N ALA A 296 1.13 -8.83 -14.61
CA ALA A 296 2.22 -9.50 -13.91
C ALA A 296 2.80 -8.57 -12.84
N THR A 297 3.02 -7.32 -13.20
CA THR A 297 3.54 -6.27 -12.32
C THR A 297 2.58 -5.99 -11.17
N LEU A 298 1.27 -5.87 -11.43
CA LEU A 298 0.28 -5.66 -10.36
C LEU A 298 0.27 -6.82 -9.35
N ARG A 299 0.44 -8.08 -9.80
CA ARG A 299 0.50 -9.24 -8.89
C ARG A 299 1.70 -9.21 -7.96
N GLN A 300 2.82 -8.63 -8.40
CA GLN A 300 4.03 -8.47 -7.60
C GLN A 300 3.91 -7.31 -6.62
N GLN A 301 3.23 -6.23 -7.03
CA GLN A 301 2.98 -5.07 -6.17
C GLN A 301 1.93 -5.36 -5.07
N TRP A 302 1.01 -6.28 -5.31
CA TRP A 302 -0.02 -6.69 -4.34
C TRP A 302 0.60 -7.38 -3.10
N PRO A 303 0.20 -7.03 -1.86
CA PRO A 303 -0.95 -6.21 -1.46
C PRO A 303 -0.63 -4.74 -1.18
N PHE A 304 0.44 -4.21 -1.77
CA PHE A 304 1.09 -2.97 -1.33
C PHE A 304 1.52 -3.09 0.14
N GLY A 305 1.52 -1.99 0.90
CA GLY A 305 1.84 -2.01 2.33
C GLY A 305 2.90 -1.00 2.77
N GLY A 306 3.60 -0.40 1.81
CA GLY A 306 4.50 0.73 2.03
C GLY A 306 3.79 2.06 1.87
N LEU A 307 4.36 3.09 2.48
CA LEU A 307 4.06 4.48 2.16
C LEU A 307 4.88 4.89 0.92
N ILE A 308 4.34 5.79 0.10
CA ILE A 308 5.06 6.41 -1.02
C ILE A 308 5.88 7.60 -0.51
N ASP A 309 7.01 7.88 -1.15
CA ASP A 309 7.85 9.07 -0.91
C ASP A 309 8.09 9.36 0.59
N VAL A 310 8.58 8.33 1.30
CA VAL A 310 8.83 8.36 2.76
C VAL A 310 10.24 8.87 3.03
N PRO A 311 10.41 10.02 3.72
CA PRO A 311 11.65 10.32 4.41
C PRO A 311 11.85 9.30 5.54
N SER A 312 13.09 8.88 5.77
CA SER A 312 13.51 7.82 6.71
C SER A 312 12.90 7.89 8.13
N ASP A 313 12.46 9.07 8.53
CA ASP A 313 12.09 9.56 9.85
C ASP A 313 10.59 9.41 10.18
N TYR A 314 9.79 8.85 9.27
CA TYR A 314 8.31 8.83 9.41
C TYR A 314 7.69 7.71 10.25
N LEU A 315 8.36 6.57 10.39
CA LEU A 315 7.77 5.35 10.99
C LEU A 315 8.08 5.17 12.46
N ALA A 316 8.70 6.17 13.04
CA ALA A 316 9.41 6.04 14.28
C ALA A 316 8.76 7.06 15.20
N SER A 317 7.59 6.77 15.75
CA SER A 317 7.09 7.51 16.91
C SER A 317 6.56 6.54 17.96
N VAL A 318 7.18 6.57 19.13
CA VAL A 318 6.87 5.70 20.26
C VAL A 318 6.33 6.57 21.39
N PRO A 319 5.30 6.13 22.12
CA PRO A 319 4.82 6.86 23.29
C PRO A 319 5.96 7.04 24.28
N VAL A 320 6.21 8.29 24.67
CA VAL A 320 7.19 8.62 25.70
C VAL A 320 6.72 7.98 27.01
N PRO A 321 7.56 7.18 27.69
CA PRO A 321 7.21 6.60 28.97
C PRO A 321 6.78 7.68 29.95
N LEU A 322 5.54 7.58 30.44
CA LEU A 322 4.98 8.46 31.45
C LEU A 322 5.15 7.80 32.82
N SER A 323 5.83 8.48 33.75
CA SER A 323 5.95 8.01 35.14
C SER A 323 4.57 7.91 35.80
N ARG A 324 4.39 6.92 36.69
CA ARG A 324 3.13 6.67 37.40
C ARG A 324 2.66 7.89 38.19
N GLU A 325 3.60 8.64 38.77
CA GLU A 325 3.35 9.84 39.56
C GLU A 325 2.75 10.96 38.70
N ALA A 326 3.30 11.17 37.50
CA ALA A 326 2.77 12.13 36.52
C ALA A 326 1.40 11.71 35.98
N ALA A 327 1.16 10.41 35.76
CA ALA A 327 -0.13 9.90 35.35
C ALA A 327 -1.22 10.13 36.42
N LEU A 328 -0.88 9.93 37.70
CA LEU A 328 -1.79 10.10 38.83
C LEU A 328 -2.06 11.56 39.19
N ALA A 329 -1.21 12.50 38.74
CA ALA A 329 -1.41 13.94 38.92
C ALA A 329 -2.53 14.54 38.05
N GLY A 330 -3.20 13.72 37.21
CA GLY A 330 -4.43 14.08 36.50
C GLY A 330 -4.25 15.07 35.34
N LYS A 331 -3.01 15.41 34.96
CA LYS A 331 -2.68 16.37 33.88
C LYS A 331 -1.74 15.81 32.81
N ALA A 332 -1.61 14.49 32.72
CA ALA A 332 -0.68 13.89 31.76
C ALA A 332 -1.35 13.57 30.43
N THR A 333 -0.93 14.29 29.39
CA THR A 333 -1.23 13.95 28.00
C THR A 333 -0.20 12.93 27.51
N LEU A 334 -0.62 11.89 26.79
CA LEU A 334 0.31 10.97 26.14
C LEU A 334 1.10 11.73 25.07
N ILE A 335 2.41 11.89 25.28
CA ILE A 335 3.33 12.52 24.33
C ILE A 335 3.99 11.41 23.51
N TYR A 336 4.02 11.55 22.18
CA TYR A 336 4.72 10.65 21.28
C TYR A 336 6.03 11.32 20.88
N ALA A 337 7.16 10.61 21.02
CA ALA A 337 8.46 11.09 20.59
C ALA A 337 8.90 10.40 19.30
N ASP A 338 9.59 11.15 18.45
CA ASP A 338 10.24 10.61 17.27
C ASP A 338 11.33 9.62 17.68
N VAL A 339 11.31 8.44 17.08
CA VAL A 339 12.34 7.41 17.22
C VAL A 339 13.34 7.63 16.08
N ALA A 340 14.62 7.55 16.40
CA ALA A 340 15.66 7.65 15.37
C ALA A 340 15.42 6.58 14.29
N THR A 341 15.69 6.94 13.04
CA THR A 341 15.57 6.05 11.89
C THR A 341 16.34 4.75 12.16
N PRO A 342 15.75 3.57 11.93
CA PRO A 342 16.52 2.33 12.08
C PRO A 342 17.74 2.40 11.15
N PRO A 343 18.93 1.94 11.61
CA PRO A 343 20.14 2.02 10.81
C PRO A 343 19.91 1.28 9.50
N THR A 344 20.34 1.90 8.40
CA THR A 344 20.31 1.30 7.07
C THR A 344 21.10 -0.02 7.06
N PHE A 345 20.83 -0.92 6.10
CA PHE A 345 21.59 -2.16 5.98
C PHE A 345 23.11 -1.89 5.86
N GLU A 346 23.51 -0.82 5.18
CA GLU A 346 24.91 -0.38 5.11
C GLU A 346 25.46 0.06 6.47
N GLU A 347 24.70 0.80 7.27
CA GLU A 347 25.11 1.18 8.63
C GLU A 347 25.17 -0.04 9.55
N MET A 348 24.24 -0.98 9.44
CA MET A 348 24.28 -2.25 10.17
C MET A 348 25.53 -3.06 9.79
N VAL A 349 25.83 -3.16 8.49
CA VAL A 349 27.03 -3.83 7.96
C VAL A 349 28.31 -3.09 8.39
N ALA A 350 28.31 -1.76 8.43
CA ALA A 350 29.44 -0.97 8.89
C ALA A 350 29.67 -1.11 10.40
N VAL A 351 28.60 -1.20 11.21
CA VAL A 351 28.69 -1.47 12.65
C VAL A 351 29.16 -2.90 12.92
N LEU A 352 28.68 -3.88 12.16
CA LEU A 352 29.17 -5.27 12.21
C LEU A 352 30.62 -5.37 11.77
N GLY A 353 31.00 -4.70 10.68
CA GLY A 353 32.35 -4.65 10.15
C GLY A 353 33.33 -3.94 11.08
N SER A 354 32.93 -2.83 11.71
CA SER A 354 33.76 -2.12 12.69
C SER A 354 33.90 -2.90 14.00
N ARG A 355 32.85 -3.61 14.46
CA ARG A 355 32.95 -4.57 15.56
C ARG A 355 33.86 -5.74 15.23
N TRP A 356 33.78 -6.27 14.00
CA TRP A 356 34.67 -7.34 13.53
C TRP A 356 36.13 -6.87 13.39
N SER A 357 36.37 -5.65 12.90
CA SER A 357 37.72 -5.08 12.86
C SER A 357 38.29 -4.91 14.26
N LYS A 358 37.52 -4.34 15.20
CA LYS A 358 37.95 -4.19 16.60
C LYS A 358 38.21 -5.54 17.28
N PHE A 359 37.38 -6.55 17.02
CA PHE A 359 37.61 -7.93 17.47
C PHE A 359 38.91 -8.48 16.89
N ARG A 360 39.14 -8.34 15.57
CA ARG A 360 40.36 -8.79 14.89
C ARG A 360 41.62 -8.04 15.38
N ASP A 361 41.51 -6.73 15.62
CA ASP A 361 42.59 -5.91 16.14
C ASP A 361 42.90 -6.25 17.62
N GLY A 362 41.92 -6.75 18.37
CA GLY A 362 42.11 -7.34 19.71
C GLY A 362 42.89 -8.67 19.70
N PHE A 363 42.98 -9.37 18.57
CA PHE A 363 43.82 -10.57 18.38
C PHE A 363 45.21 -10.27 17.81
N ARG A 364 45.53 -9.02 17.49
CA ARG A 364 46.92 -8.63 17.20
C ARG A 364 47.68 -8.49 18.51
N MET A 365 48.43 -9.54 18.87
CA MET A 365 49.39 -9.51 19.96
C MET A 365 50.32 -8.29 19.80
N PRO A 366 50.49 -7.44 20.83
CA PRO A 366 51.47 -6.37 20.75
C PRO A 366 52.87 -6.97 20.60
N VAL A 367 53.70 -6.37 19.76
CA VAL A 367 55.11 -6.72 19.62
C VAL A 367 55.79 -6.43 20.96
N VAL A 368 55.98 -7.48 21.76
CA VAL A 368 56.66 -7.37 23.06
C VAL A 368 58.14 -7.11 22.80
N LYS A 369 58.59 -5.89 23.11
CA LYS A 369 60.02 -5.58 23.24
C LYS A 369 60.61 -6.47 24.33
N THR A 370 61.70 -7.14 23.99
CA THR A 370 62.43 -8.09 24.83
C THR A 370 62.83 -7.47 26.17
N VAL A 371 62.29 -8.01 27.26
CA VAL A 371 62.75 -7.76 28.64
C VAL A 371 63.52 -9.00 29.13
N PRO A 372 64.67 -8.86 29.84
CA PRO A 372 65.54 -9.98 30.15
C PRO A 372 64.91 -11.01 31.11
N ARG A 373 65.14 -12.29 30.81
CA ARG A 373 64.78 -13.46 31.63
C ARG A 373 65.23 -13.33 33.09
N ARG A 374 64.31 -13.57 34.03
CA ARG A 374 64.63 -14.00 35.40
C ARG A 374 64.32 -15.50 35.56
N PRO A 375 65.08 -16.27 36.37
CA PRO A 375 64.95 -17.72 36.44
C PRO A 375 63.62 -18.16 37.09
N GLY A 376 62.99 -19.17 36.50
CA GLY A 376 61.68 -19.66 36.90
C GLY A 376 61.68 -20.48 38.19
N PHE A 377 60.54 -20.43 38.88
CA PHE A 377 60.13 -21.39 39.91
C PHE A 377 59.00 -22.23 39.32
N GLY A 378 59.35 -23.35 38.69
CA GLY A 378 58.40 -24.25 38.05
C GLY A 378 57.74 -25.19 39.06
N ILE A 379 56.59 -25.75 38.68
CA ILE A 379 55.81 -26.71 39.48
C ILE A 379 56.64 -27.89 40.01
N VAL A 380 57.69 -28.29 39.31
CA VAL A 380 58.61 -29.37 39.73
C VAL A 380 59.46 -28.96 40.94
N GLN A 381 59.93 -27.70 40.99
CA GLN A 381 60.65 -27.14 42.13
C GLN A 381 59.70 -26.88 43.31
N TYR A 382 58.44 -26.50 43.04
CA TYR A 382 57.40 -26.33 44.05
C TYR A 382 57.02 -27.64 44.75
N VAL A 383 56.93 -28.76 44.01
CA VAL A 383 56.62 -30.08 44.57
C VAL A 383 57.80 -30.67 45.36
N ALA A 384 59.05 -30.37 44.95
CA ALA A 384 60.25 -30.72 45.72
C ALA A 384 60.36 -29.89 47.02
N TRP A 385 60.02 -28.59 46.96
CA TRP A 385 59.99 -27.68 48.11
C TRP A 385 58.94 -28.09 49.16
N LYS A 386 57.76 -28.59 48.74
CA LYS A 386 56.68 -29.02 49.65
C LYS A 386 56.94 -30.30 50.46
N ARG A 387 58.01 -31.06 50.17
CA ARG A 387 58.34 -32.32 50.87
C ARG A 387 59.37 -32.16 52.00
N THR A 388 59.98 -30.98 52.12
CA THR A 388 61.03 -30.71 53.11
C THR A 388 60.62 -29.52 53.98
N GLU A 389 60.36 -29.83 55.24
CA GLU A 389 60.34 -28.95 56.42
C GLU A 389 59.05 -28.17 56.75
N GLN A 390 58.58 -28.46 57.96
CA GLN A 390 57.49 -27.83 58.70
C GLN A 390 57.83 -26.38 59.05
N ARG A 391 57.00 -25.41 58.63
CA ARG A 391 56.99 -24.03 59.17
C ARG A 391 55.57 -23.47 59.28
N SER A 392 55.39 -22.52 60.20
CA SER A 392 54.12 -22.13 60.83
C SER A 392 53.20 -21.23 59.97
N PRO A 393 51.89 -21.16 60.30
CA PRO A 393 50.86 -20.51 59.47
C PRO A 393 51.07 -19.03 59.14
N GLU A 394 51.78 -18.28 59.99
CA GLU A 394 51.92 -16.82 59.84
C GLU A 394 52.80 -16.40 58.64
N GLN A 395 53.66 -17.30 58.14
CA GLN A 395 54.49 -17.02 56.95
C GLN A 395 53.75 -17.27 55.62
N LEU A 396 52.60 -17.97 55.66
CA LEU A 396 51.76 -18.23 54.48
C LEU A 396 50.83 -17.04 54.18
N ASP A 397 50.29 -16.37 55.19
CA ASP A 397 49.34 -15.26 54.99
C ASP A 397 49.98 -13.99 54.40
N ALA A 398 51.28 -13.77 54.61
CA ALA A 398 52.00 -12.65 53.98
C ALA A 398 52.23 -12.84 52.46
N ALA A 399 52.17 -14.07 51.95
CA ALA A 399 52.41 -14.39 50.54
C ALA A 399 51.16 -14.27 49.65
N PHE A 400 49.95 -14.23 50.24
CA PHE A 400 48.67 -14.18 49.53
C PHE A 400 47.99 -12.80 49.52
N ALA A 401 48.59 -11.77 50.13
CA ALA A 401 48.01 -10.41 50.20
C ALA A 401 48.20 -9.55 48.93
N GLY A 402 48.73 -10.10 47.83
CA GLY A 402 49.10 -9.34 46.62
C GLY A 402 48.36 -9.70 45.32
N ALA A 403 47.33 -10.54 45.36
CA ALA A 403 46.61 -10.96 44.16
C ALA A 403 45.10 -10.70 44.31
N ASP A 404 44.59 -9.69 43.62
CA ASP A 404 43.15 -9.36 43.57
C ASP A 404 42.43 -10.33 42.62
N PRO A 405 41.43 -11.10 43.09
CA PRO A 405 40.72 -12.08 42.28
C PRO A 405 39.64 -11.46 41.39
N VAL A 406 39.76 -11.75 40.09
CA VAL A 406 38.66 -11.70 39.12
C VAL A 406 37.45 -12.46 39.66
N SER A 407 36.30 -11.79 39.83
CA SER A 407 35.02 -12.47 40.06
C SER A 407 34.04 -12.17 38.94
N THR A 408 33.87 -13.19 38.12
CA THR A 408 32.81 -13.45 37.15
C THR A 408 31.41 -13.38 37.77
N ALA A 409 30.45 -12.94 36.96
CA ALA A 409 29.03 -13.02 37.23
C ALA A 409 28.53 -14.47 37.27
N SER A 410 27.59 -14.78 38.18
CA SER A 410 26.50 -15.74 37.93
C SER A 410 25.45 -15.71 39.05
N THR A 411 24.22 -15.86 38.59
CA THR A 411 22.88 -15.82 39.20
C THR A 411 22.57 -16.93 40.20
N GLU A 412 21.65 -16.65 41.15
CA GLU A 412 20.41 -17.40 41.51
C GLU A 412 19.97 -17.01 42.94
N ILE A 413 18.82 -16.33 43.10
CA ILE A 413 17.48 -16.86 43.43
C ILE A 413 17.35 -17.36 44.88
N ASP A 414 16.56 -16.58 45.63
CA ASP A 414 15.59 -16.93 46.67
C ASP A 414 16.06 -17.38 48.07
N ARG A 415 15.59 -16.64 49.09
CA ARG A 415 14.98 -17.18 50.31
C ARG A 415 14.41 -16.08 51.21
N GLY A 416 13.08 -16.02 51.24
CA GLY A 416 12.20 -16.02 52.41
C GLY A 416 12.58 -15.29 53.72
N GLN A 417 11.58 -14.55 54.21
CA GLN A 417 11.25 -14.25 55.62
C GLN A 417 12.26 -13.45 56.45
N GLN A 418 11.92 -12.18 56.69
CA GLN A 418 11.47 -11.71 58.01
C GLN A 418 10.68 -10.41 57.90
#